data_AF-A0AAN8T090-F1
#
_entry.id   AF-A0AAN8T090-F1
#
_cell.length_a   1.000
_cell.length_b   1.000
_cell.length_c   1.000
_cell.angle_alpha   90.00
_cell.angle_beta   90.00
_cell.angle_gamma   90.00
#
_symmetry.space_group_name_H-M   'P 1'
#
loop_
_entity.id
_entity.type
_entity.pdbx_description
1 polymer ?
#
loop_
_entity_poly.entity_id
_entity_poly.type
_entity_poly.pdbx_seq_one_letter_code
_entity_poly.pdbx_strand_id
1 'polypeptide(L)'
;MNFNLGDGSNNNDEDFSSLSSSSLDLDFFPSTEHHDNLINQLRMNNYMFQQVLQNHTNEVFIGGSIPGHVVINRDREVADDNLFRDYFSVIPRFNDAIFRLRYRMSRNLFLRIIDAIKDHDTYFE
;
A
#
# COMPACT_ATOMS: atom_id res chain seq x y z
N MET A 1 6.62 -63.70 -3.10
CA MET A 1 6.71 -64.21 -1.71
C MET A 1 6.78 -63.01 -0.77
N ASN A 2 5.84 -62.91 0.16
CA ASN A 2 5.96 -62.07 1.37
C ASN A 2 7.10 -62.59 2.25
N PHE A 3 7.67 -61.75 3.13
CA PHE A 3 7.57 -61.88 4.60
C PHE A 3 8.22 -60.65 5.29
N ASN A 4 7.52 -60.13 6.29
CA ASN A 4 7.95 -59.12 7.27
C ASN A 4 8.87 -59.72 8.35
N LEU A 5 9.50 -58.82 9.13
CA LEU A 5 9.87 -58.80 10.57
C LEU A 5 11.32 -58.27 10.69
N GLY A 6 11.70 -57.32 11.54
CA GLY A 6 11.05 -56.61 12.65
C GLY A 6 12.15 -56.06 13.59
N ASP A 7 11.83 -54.99 14.34
CA ASP A 7 12.41 -54.59 15.66
C ASP A 7 13.90 -54.15 15.68
N GLY A 8 14.40 -53.15 16.42
CA GLY A 8 13.90 -52.23 17.43
C GLY A 8 15.12 -51.74 18.23
N SER A 9 15.17 -50.46 18.62
CA SER A 9 15.71 -49.97 19.90
C SER A 9 15.70 -48.44 19.95
N ASN A 10 14.92 -47.91 20.90
CA ASN A 10 14.96 -46.54 21.39
C ASN A 10 16.27 -46.26 22.14
N ASN A 11 16.70 -45.00 22.22
CA ASN A 11 16.54 -44.17 23.43
C ASN A 11 17.08 -42.75 23.21
N ASN A 12 16.29 -41.80 23.70
CA ASN A 12 16.53 -40.36 23.71
C ASN A 12 17.63 -39.98 24.71
N ASP A 13 18.28 -38.84 24.48
CA ASP A 13 18.20 -37.65 25.33
C ASP A 13 19.39 -36.73 25.00
N GLU A 14 19.07 -35.58 24.42
CA GLU A 14 20.00 -34.48 24.23
C GLU A 14 20.19 -33.74 25.55
N ASP A 15 21.43 -33.66 26.02
CA ASP A 15 21.79 -32.76 27.11
C ASP A 15 23.19 -32.17 26.82
N PHE A 16 23.21 -31.01 26.18
CA PHE A 16 24.39 -30.15 26.14
C PHE A 16 24.06 -28.84 26.84
N SER A 17 24.21 -28.89 28.15
CA SER A 17 24.44 -27.70 28.95
C SER A 17 25.90 -27.27 28.83
N SER A 18 26.06 -25.94 28.87
CA SER A 18 27.24 -25.13 29.20
C SER A 18 28.14 -24.64 28.06
N LEU A 19 28.58 -23.39 27.99
CA LEU A 19 28.43 -22.15 28.78
C LEU A 19 29.10 -21.04 27.93
N SER A 20 28.61 -19.79 27.99
CA SER A 20 29.45 -18.63 28.39
C SER A 20 28.66 -17.31 28.22
N SER A 21 28.40 -16.69 29.36
CA SER A 21 27.89 -15.34 29.55
C SER A 21 28.97 -14.30 29.19
N SER A 22 28.79 -13.56 28.09
CA SER A 22 29.55 -12.33 27.83
C SER A 22 28.77 -11.13 28.35
N SER A 23 29.40 -10.43 29.28
CA SER A 23 28.97 -9.17 29.89
C SER A 23 28.67 -8.10 28.84
N LEU A 24 27.41 -7.67 28.76
CA LEU A 24 27.07 -6.37 28.24
C LEU A 24 26.55 -5.55 29.41
N ASP A 25 27.43 -4.74 29.98
CA ASP A 25 27.01 -3.59 30.78
C ASP A 25 26.20 -2.68 29.86
N LEU A 26 24.88 -2.67 30.08
CA LEU A 26 24.02 -1.60 29.62
C LEU A 26 23.06 -1.26 30.75
N ASP A 27 23.62 -0.57 31.74
CA ASP A 27 22.92 0.08 32.83
C ASP A 27 21.98 1.17 32.30
N PHE A 28 20.80 0.78 31.84
CA PHE A 28 19.57 1.54 31.99
C PHE A 28 18.40 0.60 31.79
N PHE A 29 18.11 -0.25 32.78
CA PHE A 29 16.78 -0.80 32.90
C PHE A 29 15.90 0.36 33.35
N PRO A 30 14.99 0.90 32.51
CA PRO A 30 13.93 1.75 33.03
C PRO A 30 13.25 0.90 34.09
N SER A 31 12.95 1.48 35.26
CA SER A 31 12.22 0.76 36.31
C SER A 31 11.15 -0.12 35.67
N THR A 32 11.10 -1.40 36.04
CA THR A 32 10.20 -2.40 35.43
C THR A 32 8.78 -1.84 35.32
N GLU A 33 8.37 -1.06 36.33
CA GLU A 33 7.12 -0.29 36.34
C GLU A 33 6.97 0.69 35.16
N HIS A 34 8.00 1.44 34.77
CA HIS A 34 7.90 2.38 33.66
C HIS A 34 7.83 1.66 32.30
N HIS A 35 8.57 0.57 32.13
CA HIS A 35 8.46 -0.29 30.94
C HIS A 35 7.08 -0.96 30.87
N ASP A 36 6.59 -1.47 31.98
CA ASP A 36 5.26 -2.06 32.10
C ASP A 36 4.16 -1.02 31.85
N ASN A 37 4.35 0.22 32.33
CA ASN A 37 3.45 1.33 32.04
C ASN A 37 3.44 1.71 30.56
N LEU A 38 4.61 1.72 29.88
CA LEU A 38 4.69 1.96 28.44
C LEU A 38 4.05 0.82 27.64
N ILE A 39 4.25 -0.44 28.04
CA ILE A 39 3.59 -1.60 27.44
C ILE A 39 2.08 -1.51 27.64
N ASN A 40 1.62 -1.15 28.84
CA ASN A 40 0.21 -0.98 29.13
C ASN A 40 -0.38 0.19 28.34
N GLN A 41 0.31 1.32 28.23
CA GLN A 41 -0.12 2.44 27.39
C GLN A 41 -0.20 2.05 25.92
N LEU A 42 0.81 1.34 25.37
CA LEU A 42 0.76 0.83 24.00
C LEU A 42 -0.38 -0.17 23.79
N ARG A 43 -0.60 -1.06 24.76
CA ARG A 43 -1.72 -2.01 24.74
C ARG A 43 -3.05 -1.29 24.73
N MET A 44 -3.22 -0.26 25.56
CA MET A 44 -4.44 0.54 25.62
C MET A 44 -4.64 1.37 24.35
N ASN A 45 -3.58 1.99 23.80
CA ASN A 45 -3.64 2.73 22.55
C ASN A 45 -4.03 1.82 21.38
N ASN A 46 -3.43 0.63 21.29
CA ASN A 46 -3.75 -0.36 20.27
C ASN A 46 -5.17 -0.90 20.44
N TYR A 47 -5.63 -1.11 21.68
CA TYR A 47 -7.01 -1.49 21.97
C TYR A 47 -7.98 -0.40 21.54
N MET A 48 -7.73 0.86 21.89
CA MET A 48 -8.57 2.00 21.46
C MET A 48 -8.63 2.12 19.94
N PHE A 49 -7.49 1.93 19.25
CA PHE A 49 -7.44 1.92 17.79
C PHE A 49 -8.25 0.76 17.21
N GLN A 50 -8.14 -0.45 17.76
CA GLN A 50 -8.94 -1.61 17.35
C GLN A 50 -10.44 -1.38 17.57
N GLN A 51 -10.83 -0.76 18.68
CA GLN A 51 -12.24 -0.44 18.97
C GLN A 51 -12.79 0.61 17.98
N VAL A 52 -12.01 1.63 17.63
CA VAL A 52 -12.38 2.60 16.57
C VAL A 52 -12.59 1.89 15.23
N LEU A 53 -11.72 0.94 14.88
CA LEU A 53 -11.87 0.12 13.67
C LEU A 53 -13.11 -0.79 13.74
N GLN A 54 -13.36 -1.46 14.87
CA GLN A 54 -14.52 -2.35 15.04
C GLN A 54 -15.86 -1.62 15.05
N ASN A 55 -15.90 -0.40 15.60
CA ASN A 55 -17.09 0.45 15.52
C ASN A 55 -17.41 0.88 14.08
N HIS A 56 -16.45 0.79 13.16
CA HIS A 56 -16.64 1.01 11.73
C HIS A 56 -16.85 -0.29 10.93
N THR A 57 -16.75 -1.48 11.54
CA THR A 57 -16.87 -2.79 10.85
C THR A 57 -18.28 -3.36 10.84
N ASN A 58 -19.23 -2.80 11.59
CA ASN A 58 -20.64 -3.19 11.52
C ASN A 58 -21.41 -2.46 10.41
N GLU A 59 -20.76 -1.51 9.73
CA GLU A 59 -21.24 -0.92 8.49
C GLU A 59 -20.36 -1.44 7.35
N VAL A 60 -20.97 -2.01 6.33
CA VAL A 60 -20.27 -2.35 5.08
C VAL A 60 -19.77 -1.03 4.50
N PHE A 61 -18.50 -0.70 4.69
CA PHE A 61 -17.92 0.56 4.22
C PHE A 61 -17.71 0.51 2.70
N ILE A 62 -18.77 0.82 1.96
CA ILE A 62 -18.74 1.05 0.52
C ILE A 62 -18.37 2.53 0.30
N GLY A 63 -17.08 2.81 0.15
CA GLY A 63 -16.57 4.04 -0.48
C GLY A 63 -16.74 5.33 0.32
N GLY A 64 -15.73 5.69 1.11
CA GLY A 64 -15.60 7.00 1.75
C GLY A 64 -14.16 7.49 1.82
N SER A 65 -13.98 8.75 2.23
CA SER A 65 -12.68 9.38 2.39
C SER A 65 -11.80 8.59 3.35
N ILE A 66 -10.58 8.24 2.93
CA ILE A 66 -9.60 7.57 3.78
C ILE A 66 -9.06 8.61 4.77
N PRO A 67 -9.25 8.44 6.10
CA PRO A 67 -8.66 9.34 7.08
C PRO A 67 -7.13 9.36 6.92
N GLY A 68 -6.54 10.56 6.83
CA GLY A 68 -5.12 10.76 6.52
C GLY A 68 -4.77 10.94 5.04
N HIS A 69 -5.76 11.02 4.14
CA HIS A 69 -5.51 11.32 2.73
C HIS A 69 -4.98 12.75 2.52
N VAL A 70 -3.80 12.87 1.90
CA VAL A 70 -3.18 14.15 1.52
C VAL A 70 -3.45 14.43 0.05
N VAL A 71 -4.05 15.58 -0.24
CA VAL A 71 -4.23 16.07 -1.62
C VAL A 71 -2.92 16.68 -2.09
N ILE A 72 -2.27 16.01 -3.04
CA ILE A 72 -1.03 16.50 -3.66
C ILE A 72 -1.39 17.32 -4.91
N ASN A 73 -0.84 18.52 -5.03
CA ASN A 73 -0.90 19.27 -6.28
C ASN A 73 -0.04 18.57 -7.34
N ARG A 74 -0.64 18.24 -8.48
CA ARG A 74 0.01 17.50 -9.58
C ARG A 74 0.31 18.39 -10.79
N ASP A 75 0.21 19.71 -10.64
CA ASP A 75 0.42 20.69 -11.69
C ASP A 75 -0.36 20.36 -12.97
N ARG A 76 -1.69 20.23 -12.80
CA ARG A 76 -2.61 19.76 -13.86
C ARG A 76 -2.56 20.66 -15.10
N GLU A 77 -2.38 21.96 -14.93
CA GLU A 77 -2.25 22.93 -16.03
C GLU A 77 -1.02 22.61 -16.89
N VAL A 78 0.14 22.39 -16.26
CA VAL A 78 1.38 22.03 -16.98
C VAL A 78 1.23 20.68 -17.69
N ALA A 79 0.51 19.73 -17.06
CA ALA A 79 0.23 18.44 -17.68
C ALA A 79 -0.64 18.58 -18.95
N ASP A 80 -1.61 19.50 -18.94
CA ASP A 80 -2.46 19.80 -20.10
C ASP A 80 -1.66 20.45 -21.24
N ASP A 81 -0.85 21.46 -20.92
CA ASP A 81 0.05 22.09 -21.90
C ASP A 81 0.99 21.08 -22.55
N ASN A 82 1.52 20.14 -21.75
CA ASN A 82 2.38 19.08 -22.24
C ASN A 82 1.61 18.10 -23.14
N LEU A 83 0.39 17.72 -22.78
CA LEU A 83 -0.48 16.89 -23.60
C LEU A 83 -0.71 17.52 -24.98
N PHE A 84 -1.07 18.80 -25.00
CA PHE A 84 -1.29 19.53 -26.25
C PHE A 84 -0.01 19.61 -27.08
N ARG A 85 1.10 20.05 -26.48
CA ARG A 85 2.37 20.22 -27.19
C ARG A 85 2.90 18.92 -27.78
N ASP A 86 2.84 17.84 -27.00
CA ASP A 86 3.45 16.57 -27.36
C ASP A 86 2.69 15.84 -28.47
N TYR A 87 1.37 15.99 -28.52
CA TYR A 87 0.56 15.22 -29.44
C TYR A 87 -0.26 16.10 -30.40
N PHE A 88 -0.83 17.22 -29.96
CA PHE A 88 -1.79 18.03 -30.72
C PHE A 88 -1.22 19.29 -31.38
N SER A 89 0.05 19.60 -31.16
CA SER A 89 0.72 20.69 -31.87
C SER A 89 0.88 20.41 -33.36
N VAL A 90 1.18 21.46 -34.13
CA VAL A 90 1.41 21.37 -35.59
C VAL A 90 2.54 20.39 -35.93
N ILE A 91 3.57 20.33 -35.08
CA ILE A 91 4.68 19.39 -35.18
C ILE A 91 4.71 18.60 -33.86
N PRO A 92 3.92 17.51 -33.76
CA PRO A 92 3.83 16.76 -32.53
C PRO A 92 5.14 16.06 -32.21
N ARG A 93 5.50 16.03 -30.93
CA ARG A 93 6.69 15.33 -30.45
C ARG A 93 6.56 13.81 -30.62
N PHE A 94 5.36 13.28 -30.47
CA PHE A 94 5.08 11.85 -30.56
C PHE A 94 4.04 11.54 -31.63
N ASN A 95 4.19 10.38 -32.25
CA ASN A 95 3.23 9.90 -33.24
C ASN A 95 1.94 9.36 -32.59
N ASP A 96 0.94 9.12 -33.44
CA ASP A 96 -0.36 8.60 -33.01
C ASP A 96 -0.32 7.20 -32.40
N ALA A 97 0.66 6.37 -32.78
CA ALA A 97 0.82 5.04 -32.20
C ALA A 97 1.19 5.13 -30.71
N ILE A 98 2.08 6.06 -30.34
CA ILE A 98 2.44 6.33 -28.95
C ILE A 98 1.25 6.88 -28.17
N PHE A 99 0.47 7.80 -28.76
CA PHE A 99 -0.75 8.30 -28.14
C PHE A 99 -1.72 7.15 -27.82
N ARG A 100 -1.92 6.25 -28.79
CA ARG A 100 -2.79 5.08 -28.63
C ARG A 100 -2.30 4.09 -27.59
N LEU A 101 -0.99 3.95 -27.39
CA LEU A 101 -0.43 3.11 -26.32
C LEU A 101 -0.63 3.75 -24.94
N ARG A 102 -0.41 5.07 -24.82
CA ARG A 102 -0.52 5.79 -23.54
C ARG A 102 -1.96 5.95 -23.07
N TYR A 103 -2.85 6.44 -23.94
CA TYR A 103 -4.24 6.74 -23.60
C TYR A 103 -5.19 5.62 -23.99
N ARG A 104 -4.69 4.55 -24.62
CA ARG A 104 -5.46 3.37 -25.02
C ARG A 104 -6.61 3.69 -25.98
N MET A 105 -6.53 4.83 -26.68
CA MET A 105 -7.52 5.35 -27.63
C MET A 105 -6.84 6.09 -28.78
N SER A 106 -7.47 6.15 -29.96
CA SER A 106 -6.91 6.93 -31.08
C SER A 106 -7.10 8.42 -30.86
N ARG A 107 -6.17 9.22 -31.41
CA ARG A 107 -6.25 10.68 -31.42
C ARG A 107 -7.57 11.19 -32.01
N ASN A 108 -7.99 10.63 -33.14
CA ASN A 108 -9.24 11.02 -33.80
C ASN A 108 -10.47 10.72 -32.93
N LEU A 109 -10.47 9.60 -32.20
CA LEU A 109 -11.57 9.31 -31.26
C LEU A 109 -11.62 10.33 -30.12
N PHE A 110 -10.45 10.74 -29.61
CA PHE A 110 -10.35 11.77 -28.58
C PHE A 110 -10.97 13.09 -29.04
N LEU A 111 -10.62 13.55 -30.26
CA LEU A 111 -11.18 14.77 -30.83
C LEU A 111 -12.70 14.69 -30.99
N ARG A 112 -13.23 13.57 -31.50
CA ARG A 112 -14.69 13.37 -31.63
C ARG A 112 -15.42 13.41 -30.28
N ILE A 113 -14.80 12.89 -29.23
CA ILE A 113 -15.37 12.95 -27.87
C ILE A 113 -15.37 14.40 -27.37
N ILE A 114 -14.28 15.15 -27.59
CA ILE A 114 -14.23 16.57 -27.24
C ILE A 114 -15.32 17.33 -27.98
N ASP A 115 -15.41 17.18 -29.29
CA ASP A 115 -16.42 17.89 -30.11
C ASP A 115 -17.83 17.59 -29.60
N ALA A 116 -18.14 16.32 -29.32
CA ALA A 116 -19.44 15.94 -28.76
C ALA A 116 -19.70 16.55 -27.37
N ILE A 117 -18.67 16.67 -26.52
CA ILE A 117 -18.81 17.31 -25.20
C ILE A 117 -19.06 18.81 -25.36
N LYS A 118 -18.31 19.48 -26.25
CA LYS A 118 -18.47 20.91 -26.55
C LYS A 118 -19.87 21.23 -27.06
N ASP A 119 -20.41 20.38 -27.92
CA ASP A 119 -21.78 20.53 -28.45
C ASP A 119 -22.86 20.42 -27.37
N HIS A 120 -22.57 19.74 -26.26
CA HIS A 120 -23.53 19.47 -25.19
C HIS A 120 -23.40 20.36 -23.96
N ASP A 121 -22.22 20.89 -23.66
CA ASP A 121 -21.95 21.64 -22.44
C ASP A 121 -21.10 22.90 -22.70
N THR A 122 -21.70 24.06 -22.41
CA THR A 122 -21.09 25.39 -22.54
C THR A 122 -19.82 25.59 -21.72
N TYR A 123 -19.58 24.77 -20.69
CA TYR A 123 -18.35 24.83 -19.91
C TYR A 123 -17.12 24.49 -20.76
N PHE A 124 -17.27 23.68 -21.81
CA PHE A 124 -16.17 23.16 -22.62
C PHE A 124 -15.95 23.92 -23.93
N GLU A 125 -16.69 25.00 -24.19
CA GLU A 125 -16.51 25.84 -25.39
C GLU A 125 -15.07 26.36 -25.54
#